data_AF-A0A2D9B6I9-F1
#
_entry.id   AF-A0A2D9B6I9-F1
#
_cell.length_a   1.000
_cell.length_b   1.000
_cell.length_c   1.000
_cell.angle_alpha   90.00
_cell.angle_beta   90.00
_cell.angle_gamma   90.00
#
_symmetry.space_group_name_H-M   'P 1'
#
loop_
_entity.id
_entity.type
_entity.pdbx_description
1 polymer ?
#
loop_
_entity_poly.entity_id
_entity_poly.type
_entity_poly.pdbx_seq_one_letter_code
_entity_poly.pdbx_strand_id
1 'polypeptide(L)'
;MAQYQPDFHSSDFDGRDFDTGSWGSSFKNWFFDLLPRYFKENDSYKNPQGHGLLERYLTIFGEDLDYNVIPKIELYLDIIDASICDEKYLIHLSDSLGNPPDVFKDTEIYRNLLQYIVTFYKIKGTIKSYKLFFAILGFDVEVEELPHQDDDVFYDSGAIYDTGQEWHTYDRNSCLICYNYNINIWPSNNRDLIISSDTLEKLREVIKFNEPLNARLGTFTSTITLNYSINVISPNTMENIKGSINTIRVKGNFTTFDAEVESRYDNEKETIYFTSILKDDDFSGTINILELRNPDIGYLLDSKSGLNILKDSESRVRINWAVKLNFN
;
A
#
# COMPACT_ATOMS: atom_id res chain seq x y z
N MET A 1 55.45 -29.23 -23.66
CA MET A 1 54.06 -29.07 -23.21
C MET A 1 53.61 -27.69 -23.63
N ALA A 2 52.79 -27.57 -24.67
CA ALA A 2 52.19 -26.30 -25.05
C ALA A 2 50.97 -26.08 -24.16
N GLN A 3 51.01 -25.04 -23.32
CA GLN A 3 49.85 -24.57 -22.56
C GLN A 3 48.92 -23.85 -23.53
N TYR A 4 47.77 -24.44 -23.83
CA TYR A 4 46.64 -23.71 -24.38
C TYR A 4 46.01 -22.93 -23.24
N GLN A 5 46.12 -21.60 -23.28
CA GLN A 5 45.24 -20.74 -22.51
C GLN A 5 44.02 -20.42 -23.37
N PRO A 6 42.79 -20.57 -22.85
CA PRO A 6 41.61 -20.11 -23.54
C PRO A 6 41.62 -18.58 -23.58
N ASP A 7 41.61 -18.00 -24.78
CA ASP A 7 41.32 -16.61 -25.00
C ASP A 7 39.81 -16.43 -24.97
N PHE A 8 39.30 -15.78 -23.92
CA PHE A 8 37.92 -15.31 -23.88
C PHE A 8 37.92 -13.87 -24.39
N HIS A 9 37.93 -13.69 -25.71
CA HIS A 9 37.71 -12.39 -26.31
C HIS A 9 36.20 -12.18 -26.57
N SER A 10 35.73 -10.93 -26.45
CA SER A 10 34.32 -10.62 -26.71
C SER A 10 33.92 -10.80 -28.18
N SER A 11 34.89 -11.07 -29.06
CA SER A 11 34.69 -11.45 -30.46
C SER A 11 34.20 -12.89 -30.65
N ASP A 12 34.29 -13.70 -29.61
CA ASP A 12 34.05 -15.15 -29.66
C ASP A 12 32.57 -15.47 -29.35
N PHE A 13 31.83 -14.43 -28.95
CA PHE A 13 30.39 -14.40 -28.80
C PHE A 13 29.86 -13.25 -29.63
N ASP A 14 29.90 -13.42 -30.96
CA ASP A 14 29.25 -12.46 -31.85
C ASP A 14 27.74 -12.66 -31.68
N GLY A 15 26.93 -11.59 -31.65
CA GLY A 15 25.48 -11.69 -31.49
C GLY A 15 24.81 -12.62 -32.53
N ARG A 16 25.51 -12.87 -33.65
CA ARG A 16 25.17 -13.80 -34.73
C ARG A 16 25.32 -15.29 -34.40
N ASP A 17 26.07 -15.65 -33.36
CA ASP A 17 26.14 -17.05 -32.89
C ASP A 17 24.87 -17.45 -32.13
N PHE A 18 24.13 -16.45 -31.62
CA PHE A 18 22.78 -16.62 -31.05
C PHE A 18 21.67 -16.12 -31.96
N ASP A 19 21.97 -15.24 -32.93
CA ASP A 19 21.09 -14.89 -34.03
C ASP A 19 21.14 -16.01 -35.08
N THR A 20 20.46 -17.13 -34.81
CA THR A 20 19.93 -17.99 -35.88
C THR A 20 18.87 -17.18 -36.63
N GLY A 21 19.35 -16.27 -37.48
CA GLY A 21 18.53 -15.50 -38.39
C GLY A 21 17.60 -16.45 -39.14
N SER A 22 16.31 -16.18 -39.00
CA SER A 22 15.16 -16.97 -39.49
C SER A 22 14.69 -18.11 -38.58
N TRP A 23 13.99 -17.75 -37.50
CA TRP A 23 12.80 -18.49 -37.04
C TRP A 23 11.61 -18.39 -38.03
N GLY A 24 11.87 -18.17 -39.32
CA GLY A 24 10.87 -18.12 -40.39
C GLY A 24 10.40 -19.51 -40.84
N SER A 25 11.04 -20.59 -40.40
CA SER A 25 10.54 -21.95 -40.57
C SER A 25 9.96 -22.45 -39.26
N SER A 26 8.62 -22.46 -39.17
CA SER A 26 7.87 -23.20 -38.15
C SER A 26 8.48 -24.59 -37.93
N PHE A 27 8.64 -25.05 -36.69
CA PHE A 27 9.22 -26.34 -36.31
C PHE A 27 8.63 -27.49 -37.13
N LYS A 28 7.33 -27.39 -37.48
CA LYS A 28 6.65 -28.35 -38.37
C LYS A 28 7.35 -28.62 -39.71
N ASN A 29 8.02 -27.62 -40.29
CA ASN A 29 8.75 -27.76 -41.56
C ASN A 29 10.21 -28.17 -41.30
N TRP A 30 10.83 -27.55 -40.29
CA TRP A 30 12.22 -27.81 -39.91
C TRP A 30 12.49 -29.27 -39.56
N PHE A 31 11.58 -29.88 -38.79
CA PHE A 31 11.78 -31.25 -38.28
C PHE A 31 11.74 -32.30 -39.39
N PHE A 32 10.81 -32.17 -40.34
CA PHE A 32 10.76 -33.07 -41.48
C PHE A 32 11.97 -32.86 -42.41
N ASP A 33 12.45 -31.63 -42.52
CA ASP A 33 13.59 -31.30 -43.36
C ASP A 33 14.91 -31.93 -42.90
N LEU A 34 15.07 -32.11 -41.60
CA LEU A 34 16.20 -32.80 -40.98
C LEU A 34 16.27 -34.30 -41.26
N LEU A 35 15.17 -34.93 -41.69
CA LEU A 35 15.17 -36.37 -41.93
C LEU A 35 16.03 -36.74 -43.15
N PRO A 36 16.79 -37.86 -43.09
CA PRO A 36 17.51 -38.37 -44.25
C PRO A 36 16.58 -38.63 -45.45
N ARG A 37 17.12 -38.45 -46.65
CA ARG A 37 16.41 -38.60 -47.93
C ARG A 37 15.62 -39.90 -48.05
N TYR A 38 16.16 -41.00 -47.51
CA TYR A 38 15.49 -42.31 -47.47
C TYR A 38 14.08 -42.25 -46.87
N PHE A 39 13.88 -41.50 -45.78
CA PHE A 39 12.58 -41.40 -45.11
C PHE A 39 11.59 -40.54 -45.89
N LYS A 40 12.08 -39.52 -46.61
CA LYS A 40 11.26 -38.67 -47.47
C LYS A 40 10.78 -39.42 -48.72
N GLU A 41 11.65 -40.25 -49.30
CA GLU A 41 11.33 -41.04 -50.49
C GLU A 41 10.39 -42.22 -50.19
N ASN A 42 10.56 -42.87 -49.03
CA ASN A 42 9.76 -44.02 -48.62
C ASN A 42 8.53 -43.65 -47.76
N ASP A 43 8.15 -42.37 -47.69
CA ASP A 43 6.95 -41.97 -46.98
C ASP A 43 5.69 -42.50 -47.71
N SER A 44 4.92 -43.30 -46.98
CA SER A 44 3.82 -44.10 -47.52
C SER A 44 2.47 -43.39 -47.32
N TYR A 45 1.43 -43.84 -48.04
CA TYR A 45 0.06 -43.31 -47.93
C TYR A 45 -0.06 -41.79 -48.21
N LYS A 46 0.49 -41.35 -49.34
CA LYS A 46 0.47 -39.94 -49.77
C LYS A 46 -0.95 -39.44 -50.02
N ASN A 47 -1.25 -38.25 -49.50
CA ASN A 47 -2.51 -37.55 -49.73
C ASN A 47 -2.55 -36.97 -51.17
N PRO A 48 -3.70 -36.41 -51.61
CA PRO A 48 -3.80 -35.76 -52.92
C PRO A 48 -2.85 -34.57 -53.12
N GLN A 49 -2.33 -33.97 -52.03
CA GLN A 49 -1.32 -32.91 -52.06
C GLN A 49 0.13 -33.43 -52.13
N GLY A 50 0.34 -34.76 -52.11
CA GLY A 50 1.66 -35.39 -52.19
C GLY A 50 2.38 -35.60 -50.85
N HIS A 51 1.80 -35.15 -49.73
CA HIS A 51 2.38 -35.34 -48.40
C HIS A 51 2.08 -36.74 -47.87
N GLY A 52 3.11 -37.44 -47.39
CA GLY A 52 2.96 -38.80 -46.84
C GLY A 52 2.46 -38.82 -45.40
N LEU A 53 2.25 -40.02 -44.86
CA LEU A 53 1.72 -40.20 -43.51
C LEU A 53 2.70 -39.67 -42.46
N LEU A 54 4.00 -39.93 -42.64
CA LEU A 54 5.03 -39.50 -41.71
C LEU A 54 5.16 -37.97 -41.72
N GLU A 55 5.19 -37.37 -42.91
CA GLU A 55 5.22 -35.91 -43.06
C GLU A 55 4.04 -35.23 -42.35
N ARG A 56 2.83 -35.76 -42.52
CA ARG A 56 1.63 -35.23 -41.86
C ARG A 56 1.65 -35.43 -40.35
N TYR A 57 2.11 -36.58 -39.88
CA TYR A 57 2.24 -36.84 -38.44
C TYR A 57 3.22 -35.86 -37.78
N LEU A 58 4.39 -35.66 -38.41
CA LEU A 58 5.40 -34.73 -37.92
C LEU A 58 4.97 -33.27 -38.04
N THR A 59 4.17 -32.94 -39.06
CA THR A 59 3.57 -31.61 -39.16
C THR A 59 2.64 -31.33 -37.98
N ILE A 60 1.76 -32.26 -37.61
CA ILE A 60 0.84 -32.11 -36.47
C ILE A 60 1.63 -31.98 -35.16
N PHE A 61 2.67 -32.81 -34.99
CA PHE A 61 3.55 -32.71 -33.82
C PHE A 61 4.27 -31.35 -33.76
N GLY A 62 4.77 -30.87 -34.90
CA GLY A 62 5.42 -29.57 -34.97
C GLY A 62 4.45 -28.40 -34.76
N GLU A 63 3.20 -28.50 -35.21
CA GLU A 63 2.17 -27.50 -34.92
C GLU A 63 1.87 -27.41 -33.41
N ASP A 64 1.79 -28.55 -32.71
CA ASP A 64 1.63 -28.53 -31.25
C ASP A 64 2.82 -27.85 -30.56
N LEU A 65 4.05 -28.14 -31.01
CA LEU A 65 5.24 -27.50 -30.46
C LEU A 65 5.29 -26.00 -30.75
N ASP A 66 5.05 -25.59 -32.00
CA ASP A 66 5.09 -24.19 -32.44
C ASP A 66 4.04 -23.33 -31.72
N TYR A 67 2.83 -23.85 -31.51
CA TYR A 67 1.73 -23.06 -30.96
C TYR A 67 1.53 -23.22 -29.45
N ASN A 68 1.83 -24.40 -28.87
CA ASN A 68 1.50 -24.69 -27.47
C ASN A 68 2.71 -24.81 -26.54
N VAL A 69 3.91 -25.08 -27.07
CA VAL A 69 5.12 -25.35 -26.26
C VAL A 69 6.15 -24.25 -26.38
N ILE A 70 6.58 -23.91 -27.60
CA ILE A 70 7.60 -22.88 -27.85
C ILE A 70 7.21 -21.54 -27.23
N PRO A 71 5.97 -21.02 -27.40
CA PRO A 71 5.58 -19.77 -26.77
C PRO A 71 5.66 -19.83 -25.25
N LYS A 72 5.39 -20.98 -24.62
CA LYS A 72 5.52 -21.14 -23.16
C LYS A 72 6.97 -21.15 -22.70
N ILE A 73 7.89 -21.64 -23.53
CA ILE A 73 9.33 -21.62 -23.28
C ILE A 73 9.86 -20.20 -23.43
N GLU A 74 9.47 -19.51 -24.51
CA GLU A 74 9.89 -18.13 -24.79
C GLU A 74 9.38 -17.15 -23.72
N LEU A 75 8.14 -17.32 -23.27
CA LEU A 75 7.53 -16.51 -22.21
C LEU A 75 7.84 -17.01 -20.80
N TYR A 76 8.72 -17.99 -20.62
CA TYR A 76 9.01 -18.57 -19.30
C TYR A 76 9.57 -17.53 -18.32
N LEU A 77 10.36 -16.58 -18.82
CA LEU A 77 10.93 -15.52 -17.99
C LEU A 77 9.89 -14.51 -17.51
N ASP A 78 8.70 -14.43 -18.11
CA ASP A 78 7.64 -13.51 -17.66
C ASP A 78 7.15 -13.83 -16.25
N ILE A 79 7.41 -15.05 -15.76
CA ILE A 79 7.06 -15.48 -14.39
C ILE A 79 7.80 -14.65 -13.33
N ILE A 80 8.98 -14.09 -13.65
CA ILE A 80 9.76 -13.30 -12.68
C ILE A 80 9.31 -11.83 -12.63
N ASP A 81 8.59 -11.36 -13.64
CA ASP A 81 8.12 -9.98 -13.73
C ASP A 81 6.71 -9.88 -13.15
N ALA A 82 6.58 -9.23 -12.00
CA ALA A 82 5.29 -9.02 -11.34
C ALA A 82 4.26 -8.29 -12.23
N SER A 83 4.69 -7.48 -13.20
CA SER A 83 3.78 -6.75 -14.09
C SER A 83 3.08 -7.64 -15.13
N ILE A 84 3.76 -8.68 -15.62
CA ILE A 84 3.29 -9.51 -16.76
C ILE A 84 2.99 -10.95 -16.33
N CYS A 85 3.60 -11.44 -15.25
CA CYS A 85 3.47 -12.80 -14.74
C CYS A 85 2.02 -13.29 -14.68
N ASP A 86 1.74 -14.54 -15.02
CA ASP A 86 0.39 -15.11 -14.86
C ASP A 86 -0.03 -15.11 -13.37
N GLU A 87 -1.31 -14.87 -13.08
CA GLU A 87 -1.84 -14.72 -11.71
C GLU A 87 -1.56 -15.96 -10.85
N LYS A 88 -1.60 -17.14 -11.47
CA LYS A 88 -1.31 -18.42 -10.81
C LYS A 88 0.10 -18.52 -10.22
N TYR A 89 1.06 -17.76 -10.75
CA TYR A 89 2.44 -17.76 -10.27
C TYR A 89 2.74 -16.57 -9.35
N LEU A 90 1.82 -15.61 -9.22
CA LEU A 90 2.03 -14.39 -8.43
C LEU A 90 2.30 -14.71 -6.95
N ILE A 91 1.68 -15.75 -6.42
CA ILE A 91 1.92 -16.23 -5.05
C ILE A 91 3.31 -16.86 -4.87
N HIS A 92 3.82 -17.56 -5.89
CA HIS A 92 5.16 -18.13 -5.84
C HIS A 92 6.24 -17.04 -5.98
N LEU A 93 5.94 -16.02 -6.78
CA LEU A 93 6.77 -14.83 -6.88
C LEU A 93 6.78 -14.07 -5.56
N SER A 94 5.63 -13.91 -4.91
CA SER A 94 5.55 -13.22 -3.63
C SER A 94 6.28 -13.96 -2.51
N ASP A 95 6.20 -15.30 -2.45
CA ASP A 95 6.98 -16.12 -1.53
C ASP A 95 8.49 -15.88 -1.70
N SER A 96 8.96 -15.80 -2.95
CA SER A 96 10.36 -15.51 -3.27
C SER A 96 10.77 -14.09 -2.86
N LEU A 97 9.82 -13.15 -2.84
CA LEU A 97 10.00 -11.76 -2.44
C LEU A 97 9.69 -11.51 -0.95
N GLY A 98 9.67 -12.54 -0.11
CA GLY A 98 9.50 -12.39 1.35
C GLY A 98 8.05 -12.26 1.82
N ASN A 99 7.10 -12.71 0.99
CA ASN A 99 5.68 -12.82 1.29
C ASN A 99 5.03 -11.52 1.83
N PRO A 100 5.02 -10.44 1.03
CA PRO A 100 4.31 -9.22 1.41
C PRO A 100 2.80 -9.46 1.49
N PRO A 101 2.10 -8.80 2.43
CA PRO A 101 0.68 -9.03 2.66
C PRO A 101 -0.17 -8.59 1.47
N ASP A 102 -1.05 -9.47 1.01
CA ASP A 102 -2.08 -9.16 0.03
C ASP A 102 -3.35 -8.65 0.75
N VAL A 103 -3.38 -7.34 0.93
CA VAL A 103 -4.33 -6.61 1.79
C VAL A 103 -5.76 -6.67 1.24
N PHE A 104 -5.92 -6.48 -0.08
CA PHE A 104 -7.23 -6.33 -0.73
C PHE A 104 -7.60 -7.48 -1.65
N LYS A 105 -6.69 -8.43 -1.91
CA LYS A 105 -6.89 -9.50 -2.91
C LYS A 105 -7.21 -8.95 -4.29
N ASP A 106 -6.66 -7.78 -4.57
CA ASP A 106 -6.74 -7.13 -5.87
C ASP A 106 -5.43 -7.38 -6.59
N THR A 107 -5.51 -8.17 -7.65
CA THR A 107 -4.37 -8.60 -8.44
C THR A 107 -3.59 -7.41 -9.01
N GLU A 108 -4.25 -6.32 -9.41
CA GLU A 108 -3.57 -5.15 -9.98
C GLU A 108 -2.77 -4.39 -8.90
N ILE A 109 -3.39 -4.17 -7.74
CA ILE A 109 -2.73 -3.52 -6.59
C ILE A 109 -1.56 -4.38 -6.10
N TYR A 110 -1.74 -5.70 -6.03
CA TYR A 110 -0.71 -6.61 -5.55
C TYR A 110 0.49 -6.67 -6.51
N ARG A 111 0.27 -6.66 -7.82
CA ARG A 111 1.35 -6.54 -8.81
C ARG A 111 2.14 -5.26 -8.64
N ASN A 112 1.46 -4.13 -8.46
CA ASN A 112 2.12 -2.85 -8.18
C ASN A 112 2.94 -2.92 -6.89
N LEU A 113 2.41 -3.52 -5.83
CA LEU A 113 3.16 -3.74 -4.58
C LEU A 113 4.43 -4.57 -4.83
N LEU A 114 4.32 -5.71 -5.52
CA LEU A 114 5.44 -6.60 -5.79
C LEU A 114 6.53 -5.95 -6.64
N GLN A 115 6.18 -5.07 -7.59
CA GLN A 115 7.18 -4.31 -8.37
C GLN A 115 8.05 -3.41 -7.46
N TYR A 116 7.45 -2.78 -6.46
CA TYR A 116 8.15 -1.85 -5.57
C TYR A 116 8.66 -2.50 -4.28
N ILE A 117 8.39 -3.78 -4.03
CA ILE A 117 8.65 -4.40 -2.73
C ILE A 117 10.13 -4.43 -2.35
N VAL A 118 11.02 -4.63 -3.32
CA VAL A 118 12.48 -4.61 -3.08
C VAL A 118 12.94 -3.23 -2.63
N THR A 119 12.37 -2.16 -3.21
CA THR A 119 12.64 -0.79 -2.78
C THR A 119 12.05 -0.54 -1.39
N PHE A 120 10.84 -1.06 -1.13
CA PHE A 120 10.21 -0.97 0.17
C PHE A 120 11.08 -1.60 1.28
N TYR A 121 11.64 -2.79 1.06
CA TYR A 121 12.51 -3.43 2.06
C TYR A 121 13.75 -2.63 2.41
N LYS A 122 14.28 -1.82 1.47
CA LYS A 122 15.43 -0.94 1.74
C LYS A 122 15.10 0.21 2.70
N ILE A 123 13.84 0.62 2.75
CA ILE A 123 13.38 1.77 3.55
C ILE A 123 12.43 1.38 4.68
N LYS A 124 12.26 0.07 4.92
CA LYS A 124 11.33 -0.50 5.90
C LYS A 124 11.52 0.12 7.30
N GLY A 125 10.42 0.38 7.99
CA GLY A 125 10.42 0.99 9.32
C GLY A 125 10.65 2.51 9.35
N THR A 126 10.63 3.19 8.20
CA THR A 126 10.75 4.66 8.13
C THR A 126 9.41 5.31 7.81
N ILE A 127 9.24 6.59 8.13
CA ILE A 127 8.05 7.37 7.73
C ILE A 127 7.82 7.29 6.20
N LYS A 128 8.90 7.24 5.41
CA LYS A 128 8.82 7.12 3.95
C LYS A 128 8.25 5.77 3.50
N SER A 129 8.53 4.67 4.20
CA SER A 129 7.98 3.37 3.85
C SER A 129 6.48 3.31 4.12
N TYR A 130 6.01 3.90 5.22
CA TYR A 130 4.57 4.04 5.47
C TYR A 130 3.89 4.83 4.36
N LYS A 131 4.44 5.99 4.00
CA LYS A 131 3.89 6.80 2.90
C LYS A 131 3.83 6.04 1.57
N LEU A 132 4.89 5.32 1.20
CA LEU A 132 4.93 4.55 -0.04
C LEU A 132 3.90 3.42 -0.05
N PHE A 133 3.85 2.61 1.02
CA PHE A 133 2.96 1.45 1.08
C PHE A 133 1.50 1.88 1.03
N PHE A 134 1.12 2.87 1.84
CA PHE A 134 -0.26 3.37 1.84
C PHE A 134 -0.63 4.10 0.55
N ALA A 135 0.31 4.77 -0.11
CA ALA A 135 0.04 5.38 -1.42
C ALA A 135 -0.31 4.33 -2.49
N ILE A 136 0.35 3.15 -2.47
CA ILE A 136 -0.01 2.02 -3.35
C ILE A 136 -1.43 1.53 -3.06
N LEU A 137 -1.85 1.57 -1.79
CA LEU A 137 -3.21 1.24 -1.35
C LEU A 137 -4.23 2.37 -1.61
N GLY A 138 -3.81 3.53 -2.13
CA GLY A 138 -4.67 4.68 -2.41
C GLY A 138 -4.91 5.62 -1.22
N PHE A 139 -4.14 5.50 -0.14
CA PHE A 139 -4.22 6.34 1.06
C PHE A 139 -2.98 7.23 1.23
N ASP A 140 -3.22 8.44 1.70
CA ASP A 140 -2.18 9.31 2.22
C ASP A 140 -2.01 9.08 3.73
N VAL A 141 -0.78 9.24 4.21
CA VAL A 141 -0.42 8.97 5.61
C VAL A 141 0.44 10.06 6.22
N GLU A 142 0.07 10.41 7.45
CA GLU A 142 0.91 11.14 8.39
C GLU A 142 1.27 10.23 9.56
N VAL A 143 2.57 10.14 9.85
CA VAL A 143 3.10 9.41 11.00
C VAL A 143 3.59 10.44 12.00
N GLU A 144 3.02 10.39 13.20
CA GLU A 144 3.39 11.26 14.32
C GLU A 144 4.16 10.43 15.34
N GLU A 145 5.44 10.75 15.53
CA GLU A 145 6.29 10.12 16.54
C GLU A 145 5.97 10.75 17.90
N LEU A 146 5.58 9.94 18.88
CA LEU A 146 5.35 10.41 20.24
C LEU A 146 6.70 10.46 20.97
N PRO A 147 6.95 11.53 21.77
CA PRO A 147 8.14 11.58 22.59
C PRO A 147 8.16 10.36 23.52
N HIS A 148 9.35 9.80 23.74
CA HIS A 148 9.53 8.75 24.73
C HIS A 148 9.11 9.33 26.10
N GLN A 149 8.10 8.73 26.73
CA GLN A 149 7.80 8.99 28.13
C GLN A 149 8.88 8.28 28.93
N ASP A 150 9.99 8.97 29.15
CA ASP A 150 11.00 8.58 30.14
C ASP A 150 10.35 8.64 31.52
N ASP A 151 9.81 7.51 31.98
CA ASP A 151 9.67 7.27 33.41
C ASP A 151 11.09 7.03 33.96
N ASP A 152 11.74 8.12 34.36
CA ASP A 152 12.94 8.18 35.19
C ASP A 152 14.20 7.47 34.64
N VAL A 153 14.91 8.13 33.72
CA VAL A 153 16.33 7.83 33.48
C VAL A 153 17.15 8.55 34.56
N PHE A 154 17.28 7.95 35.73
CA PHE A 154 18.27 8.41 36.72
C PHE A 154 19.67 8.12 36.18
N TYR A 155 20.36 9.17 35.73
CA TYR A 155 21.81 9.10 35.58
C TYR A 155 22.43 8.96 36.97
N ASP A 156 23.33 7.99 37.10
CA ASP A 156 24.16 7.87 38.29
C ASP A 156 24.89 9.20 38.52
N SER A 157 24.55 9.91 39.59
CA SER A 157 25.22 11.14 39.98
C SER A 157 26.55 10.76 40.61
N GLY A 158 27.51 10.36 39.78
CA GLY A 158 28.95 10.53 39.95
C GLY A 158 29.67 10.01 41.20
N ALA A 159 29.06 9.29 42.14
CA ALA A 159 29.80 8.79 43.31
C ALA A 159 29.11 7.75 44.23
N ILE A 160 27.90 7.25 43.95
CA ILE A 160 27.19 6.39 44.93
C ILE A 160 27.07 4.96 44.38
N TYR A 161 28.18 4.24 44.41
CA TYR A 161 28.13 2.78 44.40
C TYR A 161 27.88 2.30 45.84
N ASP A 162 26.90 1.41 46.01
CA ASP A 162 26.63 0.62 47.22
C ASP A 162 25.88 1.27 48.41
N THR A 163 24.92 2.17 48.18
CA THR A 163 23.85 2.35 49.19
C THR A 163 22.73 1.36 48.92
N GLY A 164 22.54 0.41 49.84
CA GLY A 164 21.57 -0.69 49.77
C GLY A 164 20.09 -0.30 49.74
N GLN A 165 19.69 0.62 48.85
CA GLN A 165 18.31 0.80 48.42
C GLN A 165 18.15 0.18 47.03
N GLU A 166 17.36 -0.89 46.97
CA GLU A 166 17.18 -1.81 45.85
C GLU A 166 16.41 -1.24 44.64
N TRP A 167 16.64 0.00 44.20
CA TRP A 167 15.89 0.56 43.05
C TRP A 167 16.75 0.90 41.83
N HIS A 168 17.88 0.21 41.66
CA HIS A 168 18.62 0.24 40.40
C HIS A 168 18.41 -1.08 39.65
N THR A 169 17.32 -1.14 38.86
CA THR A 169 17.11 -2.24 37.91
C THR A 169 17.85 -1.90 36.61
N TYR A 170 19.15 -2.19 36.58
CA TYR A 170 19.97 -2.07 35.37
C TYR A 170 19.53 -3.03 34.26
N ASP A 171 18.85 -4.11 34.65
CA ASP A 171 18.21 -5.06 33.74
C ASP A 171 16.72 -5.19 34.12
N ARG A 172 15.86 -4.36 33.54
CA ARG A 172 14.44 -4.72 33.52
C ARG A 172 14.32 -5.99 32.67
N ASN A 173 13.70 -7.04 33.20
CA ASN A 173 13.44 -8.33 32.51
C ASN A 173 12.58 -8.22 31.22
N SER A 174 12.30 -7.02 30.73
CA SER A 174 11.60 -6.77 29.48
C SER A 174 12.23 -5.58 28.78
N CYS A 175 12.61 -5.75 27.50
CA CYS A 175 12.89 -4.62 26.61
C CYS A 175 11.68 -3.69 26.64
N LEU A 176 11.83 -2.50 27.21
CA LEU A 176 10.83 -1.45 27.13
C LEU A 176 10.70 -1.03 25.66
N ILE A 177 9.46 -0.80 25.23
CA ILE A 177 9.18 -0.21 23.92
C ILE A 177 9.85 1.16 23.91
N CYS A 178 10.74 1.40 22.95
CA CYS A 178 11.49 2.64 22.90
C CYS A 178 10.62 3.80 22.42
N TYR A 179 9.67 3.56 21.51
CA TYR A 179 8.85 4.63 20.95
C TYR A 179 7.42 4.18 20.60
N ASN A 180 6.47 5.06 20.85
CA ASN A 180 5.11 4.94 20.34
C ASN A 180 4.93 5.90 19.16
N TYR A 181 4.18 5.49 18.15
CA TYR A 181 3.84 6.37 17.03
C TYR A 181 2.35 6.26 16.70
N ASN A 182 1.79 7.36 16.22
CA ASN A 182 0.42 7.42 15.74
C ASN A 182 0.43 7.47 14.21
N ILE A 183 -0.55 6.82 13.61
CA ILE A 183 -0.77 6.87 12.17
C ILE A 183 -2.13 7.50 11.90
N ASN A 184 -2.12 8.56 11.11
CA ASN A 184 -3.31 9.22 10.59
C ASN A 184 -3.38 8.97 9.08
N ILE A 185 -4.51 8.44 8.60
CA ILE A 185 -4.72 8.14 7.18
C ILE A 185 -5.85 8.96 6.59
N TRP A 186 -5.81 9.25 5.29
CA TRP A 186 -6.95 9.81 4.57
C TRP A 186 -6.91 9.38 3.10
N PRO A 187 -8.04 9.41 2.35
CA PRO A 187 -8.06 8.93 0.98
C PRO A 187 -7.44 9.99 0.06
N SER A 188 -6.51 9.58 -0.81
CA SER A 188 -5.74 10.49 -1.68
C SER A 188 -6.62 11.28 -2.68
N ASN A 189 -7.81 10.76 -2.99
CA ASN A 189 -8.69 11.30 -4.03
C ASN A 189 -9.97 11.98 -3.50
N ASN A 190 -10.03 12.36 -2.21
CA ASN A 190 -11.24 12.95 -1.61
C ASN A 190 -12.52 12.10 -1.80
N ARG A 191 -12.37 10.80 -2.10
CA ARG A 191 -13.49 9.86 -2.20
C ARG A 191 -14.03 9.54 -0.81
N ASP A 192 -15.31 9.15 -0.75
CA ASP A 192 -15.93 8.73 0.49
C ASP A 192 -15.12 7.61 1.14
N LEU A 193 -14.66 7.90 2.35
CA LEU A 193 -13.86 7.01 3.16
C LEU A 193 -14.78 5.94 3.77
N ILE A 194 -14.80 4.74 3.17
CA ILE A 194 -15.46 3.58 3.76
C ILE A 194 -14.44 2.89 4.67
N ILE A 195 -14.54 3.13 5.98
CA ILE A 195 -13.77 2.39 6.97
C ILE A 195 -14.66 1.33 7.57
N SER A 196 -14.53 0.12 7.05
CA SER A 196 -15.00 -1.06 7.74
C SER A 196 -13.93 -1.61 8.68
N SER A 197 -14.34 -2.39 9.67
CA SER A 197 -13.45 -3.06 10.61
C SER A 197 -12.50 -4.00 9.89
N ASP A 198 -13.00 -4.71 8.88
CA ASP A 198 -12.22 -5.54 7.96
C ASP A 198 -11.12 -4.73 7.25
N THR A 199 -11.43 -3.53 6.77
CA THR A 199 -10.43 -2.65 6.14
C THR A 199 -9.38 -2.19 7.16
N LEU A 200 -9.76 -1.88 8.40
CA LEU A 200 -8.82 -1.50 9.45
C LEU A 200 -7.91 -2.64 9.87
N GLU A 201 -8.44 -3.86 10.01
CA GLU A 201 -7.64 -5.04 10.33
C GLU A 201 -6.59 -5.29 9.24
N LYS A 202 -7.00 -5.24 7.98
CA LYS A 202 -6.10 -5.34 6.82
C LYS A 202 -5.01 -4.26 6.81
N LEU A 203 -5.37 -3.00 7.12
CA LEU A 203 -4.38 -1.93 7.25
C LEU A 203 -3.47 -2.11 8.48
N ARG A 204 -3.96 -2.69 9.58
CA ARG A 204 -3.14 -3.07 10.74
C ARG A 204 -2.13 -4.15 10.38
N GLU A 205 -2.45 -5.09 9.48
CA GLU A 205 -1.47 -6.07 8.98
C GLU A 205 -0.33 -5.40 8.22
N VAL A 206 -0.63 -4.39 7.40
CA VAL A 206 0.39 -3.57 6.73
C VAL A 206 1.29 -2.85 7.73
N ILE A 207 0.69 -2.27 8.77
CA ILE A 207 1.44 -1.59 9.81
C ILE A 207 2.37 -2.56 10.52
N LYS A 208 1.87 -3.73 10.93
CA LYS A 208 2.68 -4.79 11.55
C LYS A 208 3.81 -5.26 10.63
N PHE A 209 3.54 -5.37 9.32
CA PHE A 209 4.56 -5.73 8.35
C PHE A 209 5.68 -4.69 8.28
N ASN A 210 5.38 -3.40 8.38
CA ASN A 210 6.35 -2.31 8.31
C ASN A 210 6.95 -1.90 9.67
N GLU A 211 6.37 -2.34 10.78
CA GLU A 211 6.71 -1.91 12.13
C GLU A 211 8.17 -2.24 12.51
N PRO A 212 8.96 -1.25 12.97
CA PRO A 212 10.28 -1.50 13.57
C PRO A 212 10.17 -2.31 14.87
N LEU A 213 11.19 -3.11 15.19
CA LEU A 213 11.18 -3.96 16.39
C LEU A 213 10.95 -3.20 17.71
N ASN A 214 11.48 -1.98 17.83
CA ASN A 214 11.46 -1.19 19.07
C ASN A 214 10.42 -0.07 19.07
N ALA A 215 9.53 -0.03 18.06
CA ALA A 215 8.46 0.94 17.97
C ALA A 215 7.11 0.24 17.98
N ARG A 216 6.09 0.84 18.59
CA ARG A 216 4.72 0.31 18.59
C ARG A 216 3.70 1.33 18.13
N LEU A 217 2.75 0.86 17.34
CA LEU A 217 1.57 1.64 16.99
C LEU A 217 0.78 1.96 18.27
N GLY A 218 0.66 3.25 18.58
CA GLY A 218 -0.15 3.76 19.68
C GLY A 218 -1.62 3.90 19.25
N THR A 219 -1.90 4.93 18.45
CA THR A 219 -3.24 5.16 17.90
C THR A 219 -3.25 5.14 16.38
N PHE A 220 -4.28 4.50 15.83
CA PHE A 220 -4.57 4.50 14.41
C PHE A 220 -5.87 5.23 14.19
N THR A 221 -5.81 6.36 13.50
CA THR A 221 -7.00 7.17 13.22
C THR A 221 -7.13 7.42 11.74
N SER A 222 -8.38 7.44 11.26
CA SER A 222 -8.63 7.98 9.94
C SER A 222 -9.14 9.39 10.02
N THR A 223 -8.56 10.25 9.20
CA THR A 223 -8.83 11.66 9.16
C THR A 223 -9.69 12.00 7.95
N ILE A 224 -10.72 12.78 8.20
CA ILE A 224 -11.59 13.34 7.18
C ILE A 224 -11.38 14.85 7.23
N THR A 225 -10.79 15.38 6.16
CA THR A 225 -10.53 16.81 6.06
C THR A 225 -11.60 17.47 5.20
N LEU A 226 -12.44 18.29 5.81
CA LEU A 226 -13.46 19.10 5.17
C LEU A 226 -12.94 20.52 5.03
N ASN A 227 -12.50 20.89 3.82
CA ASN A 227 -12.04 22.24 3.53
C ASN A 227 -13.19 23.09 3.00
N TYR A 228 -13.58 24.10 3.77
CA TYR A 228 -14.66 25.03 3.44
C TYR A 228 -14.17 26.47 3.52
N SER A 229 -14.58 27.29 2.55
CA SER A 229 -14.40 28.73 2.61
C SER A 229 -15.74 29.37 2.92
N ILE A 230 -15.84 30.06 4.05
CA ILE A 230 -17.05 30.74 4.46
C ILE A 230 -16.75 32.23 4.48
N ASN A 231 -17.51 32.99 3.68
CA ASN A 231 -17.48 34.45 3.77
C ASN A 231 -18.28 34.86 5.01
N VAL A 232 -17.59 35.09 6.11
CA VAL A 232 -18.22 35.58 7.33
C VAL A 232 -18.13 37.10 7.34
N ILE A 233 -19.18 37.74 6.82
CA ILE A 233 -19.39 39.19 7.00
C ILE A 233 -19.99 39.38 8.39
N SER A 234 -19.13 39.50 9.40
CA SER A 234 -19.55 39.69 10.78
C SER A 234 -18.91 40.95 11.37
N PRO A 235 -19.64 41.73 12.19
CA PRO A 235 -19.04 42.81 12.99
C PRO A 235 -18.12 42.28 14.11
N ASN A 236 -18.03 40.96 14.29
CA ASN A 236 -17.32 40.31 15.38
C ASN A 236 -15.90 39.88 14.99
N THR A 237 -14.98 39.98 15.95
CA THR A 237 -13.60 39.52 15.82
C THR A 237 -13.52 38.01 15.67
N MET A 238 -12.42 37.51 15.09
CA MET A 238 -12.09 36.09 14.98
C MET A 238 -12.26 35.30 16.28
N GLU A 239 -11.93 35.91 17.43
CA GLU A 239 -12.06 35.27 18.75
C GLU A 239 -13.51 34.91 19.09
N ASN A 240 -14.48 35.72 18.63
CA ASN A 240 -15.90 35.44 18.85
C ASN A 240 -16.35 34.20 18.07
N ILE A 241 -15.86 33.99 16.85
CA ILE A 241 -16.20 32.79 16.06
C ILE A 241 -15.57 31.55 16.72
N LYS A 242 -14.31 31.66 17.16
CA LYS A 242 -13.59 30.58 17.86
C LYS A 242 -14.30 30.17 19.16
N GLY A 243 -14.75 31.15 19.95
CA GLY A 243 -15.48 30.89 21.21
C GLY A 243 -16.94 30.49 21.01
N SER A 244 -17.53 30.78 19.85
CA SER A 244 -18.94 30.49 19.57
C SER A 244 -19.18 29.11 18.99
N ILE A 245 -18.17 28.27 18.78
CA ILE A 245 -18.33 26.90 18.24
C ILE A 245 -17.64 25.92 19.17
N ASN A 246 -18.39 24.94 19.67
CA ASN A 246 -17.90 23.96 20.63
C ASN A 246 -18.29 22.51 20.28
N THR A 247 -19.19 22.26 19.32
CA THR A 247 -19.56 20.90 18.94
C THR A 247 -19.61 20.65 17.43
N ILE A 248 -19.21 19.44 17.03
CA ILE A 248 -19.52 18.85 15.72
C ILE A 248 -20.62 17.83 15.95
N ARG A 249 -21.81 18.12 15.41
CA ARG A 249 -22.95 17.22 15.45
C ARG A 249 -22.90 16.27 14.26
N VAL A 250 -22.97 14.98 14.57
CA VAL A 250 -22.94 13.89 13.60
C VAL A 250 -24.32 13.27 13.51
N LYS A 251 -24.85 13.12 12.29
CA LYS A 251 -26.12 12.45 12.02
C LYS A 251 -25.93 11.34 10.98
N GLY A 252 -26.63 10.24 11.18
CA GLY A 252 -26.46 9.05 10.36
C GLY A 252 -27.65 8.10 10.44
N ASN A 253 -27.37 6.82 10.18
CA ASN A 253 -28.29 5.71 10.48
C ASN A 253 -28.32 5.33 11.98
N PHE A 254 -27.61 6.09 12.81
CA PHE A 254 -27.58 6.03 14.27
C PHE A 254 -28.20 7.31 14.85
N THR A 255 -28.38 7.36 16.17
CA THR A 255 -28.86 8.57 16.86
C THR A 255 -27.90 9.74 16.67
N THR A 256 -28.37 10.98 16.81
CA THR A 256 -27.46 12.13 16.71
C THR A 256 -26.42 12.10 17.83
N PHE A 257 -25.16 12.35 17.49
CA PHE A 257 -24.06 12.42 18.46
C PHE A 257 -23.37 13.80 18.36
N ASP A 258 -23.13 14.44 19.50
CA ASP A 258 -22.43 15.72 19.58
C ASP A 258 -21.02 15.48 20.12
N ALA A 259 -20.01 15.70 19.27
CA ALA A 259 -18.62 15.53 19.64
C ALA A 259 -18.00 16.89 20.02
N GLU A 260 -17.17 16.90 21.06
CA GLU A 260 -16.41 18.08 21.47
C GLU A 260 -15.39 18.48 20.39
N VAL A 261 -15.15 19.78 20.28
CA VAL A 261 -14.31 20.36 19.24
C VAL A 261 -13.17 21.16 19.84
N GLU A 262 -11.97 20.89 19.37
CA GLU A 262 -10.80 21.73 19.59
C GLU A 262 -10.63 22.67 18.40
N SER A 263 -10.36 23.95 18.66
CA SER A 263 -10.21 24.96 17.61
C SER A 263 -8.81 25.57 17.61
N ARG A 264 -8.20 25.65 16.42
CA ARG A 264 -6.90 26.27 16.19
C ARG A 264 -6.99 27.24 15.03
N TYR A 265 -6.39 28.42 15.18
CA TYR A 265 -6.28 29.39 14.08
C TYR A 265 -4.88 29.34 13.46
N ASP A 266 -4.83 29.35 12.13
CA ASP A 266 -3.62 29.50 11.35
C ASP A 266 -3.58 30.91 10.75
N ASN A 267 -2.69 31.75 11.31
CA ASN A 267 -2.49 33.14 10.90
C ASN A 267 -2.03 33.26 9.44
N GLU A 268 -1.26 32.29 8.93
CA GLU A 268 -0.68 32.38 7.58
C GLU A 268 -1.72 32.10 6.50
N LYS A 269 -2.72 31.28 6.82
CA LYS A 269 -3.77 30.82 5.89
C LYS A 269 -5.12 31.46 6.12
N GLU A 270 -5.24 32.33 7.13
CA GLU A 270 -6.50 32.96 7.55
C GLU A 270 -7.63 31.92 7.74
N THR A 271 -7.28 30.76 8.30
CA THR A 271 -8.17 29.60 8.40
C THR A 271 -8.29 29.14 9.85
N ILE A 272 -9.52 28.92 10.31
CA ILE A 272 -9.79 28.24 11.58
C ILE A 272 -10.00 26.76 11.31
N TYR A 273 -9.24 25.92 12.01
CA TYR A 273 -9.40 24.48 12.02
C TYR A 273 -10.18 24.07 13.26
N PHE A 274 -11.29 23.37 13.04
CA PHE A 274 -12.08 22.70 14.06
C PHE A 274 -11.82 21.20 13.97
N THR A 275 -11.22 20.63 15.00
CA THR A 275 -10.87 19.21 15.06
C THR A 275 -11.70 18.52 16.11
N SER A 276 -12.28 17.38 15.75
CA SER A 276 -12.93 16.48 16.69
C SER A 276 -12.51 15.04 16.42
N ILE A 277 -12.37 14.24 17.47
CA ILE A 277 -12.01 12.82 17.37
C ILE A 277 -13.17 12.00 17.89
N LEU A 278 -13.80 11.27 16.99
CA LEU A 278 -14.82 10.28 17.31
C LEU A 278 -14.12 9.00 17.78
N LYS A 279 -14.37 8.63 19.03
CA LYS A 279 -13.76 7.50 19.72
C LYS A 279 -14.50 6.20 19.42
N ASP A 280 -13.86 5.10 19.82
CA ASP A 280 -14.31 3.71 19.57
C ASP A 280 -15.78 3.52 20.02
N ASP A 281 -16.09 3.96 21.25
CA ASP A 281 -17.40 3.76 21.91
C ASP A 281 -18.47 4.82 21.60
N ASP A 282 -18.19 5.84 20.78
CA ASP A 282 -19.12 6.98 20.60
C ASP A 282 -20.42 6.57 19.89
N PHE A 283 -20.30 5.88 18.75
CA PHE A 283 -21.39 5.31 17.98
C PHE A 283 -20.86 4.34 16.91
N SER A 284 -21.75 3.51 16.37
CA SER A 284 -21.49 2.66 15.19
C SER A 284 -22.58 2.92 14.15
N GLY A 285 -22.17 3.20 12.91
CA GLY A 285 -23.06 3.49 11.80
C GLY A 285 -22.43 4.34 10.70
N THR A 286 -23.26 4.71 9.73
CA THR A 286 -22.89 5.55 8.58
C THR A 286 -23.23 7.00 8.88
N ILE A 287 -22.24 7.88 8.83
CA ILE A 287 -22.38 9.33 8.95
C ILE A 287 -22.84 9.87 7.59
N ASN A 288 -24.00 10.52 7.59
CA ASN A 288 -24.60 11.10 6.40
C ASN A 288 -24.51 12.63 6.39
N ILE A 289 -24.52 13.24 7.58
CA ILE A 289 -24.52 14.69 7.77
C ILE A 289 -23.58 15.04 8.93
N LEU A 290 -22.75 16.04 8.71
CA LEU A 290 -21.96 16.72 9.73
C LEU A 290 -22.42 18.18 9.86
N GLU A 291 -22.58 18.67 11.09
CA GLU A 291 -23.02 20.02 11.40
C GLU A 291 -22.04 20.67 12.37
N LEU A 292 -21.45 21.80 12.00
CA LEU A 292 -20.58 22.59 12.86
C LEU A 292 -21.43 23.64 13.59
N ARG A 293 -21.64 23.48 14.90
CA ARG A 293 -22.62 24.28 15.64
C ARG A 293 -22.18 24.61 17.06
N ASN A 294 -22.97 25.46 17.69
CA ASN A 294 -22.98 25.62 19.13
C ASN A 294 -24.39 25.35 19.66
N PRO A 295 -24.55 24.30 20.49
CA PRO A 295 -25.84 23.89 20.99
C PRO A 295 -26.39 24.86 22.04
N ASP A 296 -25.53 25.59 22.76
CA ASP A 296 -25.91 26.48 23.86
C ASP A 296 -26.64 27.73 23.37
N ILE A 297 -26.28 28.21 22.17
CA ILE A 297 -26.89 29.40 21.53
C ILE A 297 -27.69 29.06 20.27
N GLY A 298 -27.83 27.77 19.92
CA GLY A 298 -28.58 27.32 18.75
C GLY A 298 -28.01 27.76 17.39
N TYR A 299 -26.73 28.15 17.34
CA TYR A 299 -26.08 28.67 16.14
C TYR A 299 -25.49 27.54 15.31
N LEU A 300 -25.90 27.42 14.04
CA LEU A 300 -25.32 26.53 13.05
C LEU A 300 -24.41 27.35 12.12
N LEU A 301 -23.12 27.06 12.11
CA LEU A 301 -22.18 27.74 11.21
C LEU A 301 -22.23 27.13 9.81
N ASP A 302 -22.15 25.80 9.71
CA ASP A 302 -22.13 25.10 8.43
C ASP A 302 -22.62 23.66 8.57
N SER A 303 -23.05 23.07 7.46
CA SER A 303 -23.50 21.68 7.40
C SER A 303 -23.04 21.01 6.10
N LYS A 304 -22.53 19.80 6.21
CA LYS A 304 -22.13 18.96 5.09
C LYS A 304 -22.99 17.72 5.05
N SER A 305 -23.83 17.61 4.03
CA SER A 305 -24.69 16.45 3.75
C SER A 305 -24.18 15.61 2.58
N GLY A 306 -24.69 14.39 2.45
CA GLY A 306 -24.33 13.47 1.38
C GLY A 306 -22.98 12.78 1.61
N LEU A 307 -22.55 12.73 2.88
CA LEU A 307 -21.41 11.93 3.28
C LEU A 307 -21.82 10.46 3.33
N ASN A 308 -20.87 9.56 3.08
CA ASN A 308 -21.07 8.12 3.24
C ASN A 308 -19.88 7.53 4.01
N ILE A 309 -19.71 7.99 5.25
CA ILE A 309 -18.58 7.58 6.08
C ILE A 309 -19.06 6.48 7.02
N LEU A 310 -18.53 5.27 6.84
CA LEU A 310 -18.78 4.18 7.77
C LEU A 310 -17.83 4.31 8.97
N LYS A 311 -18.39 4.29 10.18
CA LYS A 311 -17.66 4.15 11.45
C LYS A 311 -18.22 2.93 12.18
N ASP A 312 -17.38 1.95 12.45
CA ASP A 312 -17.69 0.83 13.34
C ASP A 312 -17.31 1.13 14.82
N SER A 313 -17.46 0.13 15.69
CA SER A 313 -17.12 0.25 17.13
C SER A 313 -15.62 0.29 17.44
N GLU A 314 -14.74 0.06 16.47
CA GLU A 314 -13.28 -0.03 16.68
C GLU A 314 -12.50 1.04 15.91
N SER A 315 -13.19 1.84 15.10
CA SER A 315 -12.65 2.86 14.23
C SER A 315 -12.69 4.22 14.90
N ARG A 316 -11.53 4.89 14.88
CA ARG A 316 -11.41 6.29 15.25
C ARG A 316 -11.47 7.15 14.01
N VAL A 317 -12.40 8.09 14.02
CA VAL A 317 -12.57 9.04 12.93
C VAL A 317 -12.25 10.43 13.46
N ARG A 318 -11.15 11.00 12.98
CA ARG A 318 -10.79 12.39 13.19
C ARG A 318 -11.48 13.22 12.11
N ILE A 319 -12.28 14.19 12.52
CA ILE A 319 -12.91 15.16 11.63
C ILE A 319 -12.13 16.46 11.76
N ASN A 320 -11.54 16.91 10.65
CA ASN A 320 -10.88 18.20 10.54
C ASN A 320 -11.73 19.10 9.64
N TRP A 321 -12.40 20.08 10.22
CA TRP A 321 -13.18 21.07 9.48
C TRP A 321 -12.38 22.37 9.40
N ALA A 322 -11.88 22.69 8.22
CA ALA A 322 -11.19 23.94 7.96
C ALA A 322 -12.19 24.97 7.44
N VAL A 323 -12.29 26.10 8.12
CA VAL A 323 -13.12 27.25 7.74
C VAL A 323 -12.21 28.43 7.44
N LYS A 324 -12.07 28.77 6.15
CA LYS A 324 -11.41 30.01 5.75
C LYS A 324 -12.34 31.18 6.03
N LEU A 325 -11.84 32.20 6.73
CA LEU A 325 -12.58 33.43 7.02
C LEU A 325 -12.10 34.54 6.10
N ASN A 326 -13.02 35.11 5.32
CA ASN A 326 -12.75 36.34 4.59
C ASN A 326 -13.40 37.50 5.34
N PHE A 327 -12.57 38.35 5.96
CA PHE A 327 -13.01 39.61 6.56
C PHE A 327 -12.99 40.70 5.49
N ASN A 328 -14.03 41.55 5.47
CA ASN A 328 -14.08 42.74 4.60
C ASN A 328 -13.40 43.94 5.25
#